data_AF-A0AAE9RZI0-F1
#
_entry.id   AF-A0AAE9RZI0-F1
#
_cell.length_a   1.000
_cell.length_b   1.000
_cell.length_c   1.000
_cell.angle_alpha   90.00
_cell.angle_beta   90.00
_cell.angle_gamma   90.00
#
_symmetry.space_group_name_H-M   'P 1'
#
loop_
_entity.id
_entity.type
_entity.pdbx_description
1 polymer ?
#
loop_
_entity_poly.entity_id
_entity_poly.type
_entity_poly.pdbx_seq_one_letter_code
_entity_poly.pdbx_strand_id
1 'polypeptide(L)'
;MTWNNTKDMSENIFVQNIHISPQYSLQQFKQDFKHSARSINPSGEAQVLILENNQVKAYLNHPQEFSPPYTAYLNFQFKNGKLAQFAIQ
;
A
#
# COMPACT_ATOMS: atom_id res chain seq x y z
N MET A 1 5.38 11.36 1.00
CA MET A 1 6.49 11.03 1.93
C MET A 1 7.02 9.65 1.56
N THR A 2 8.34 9.45 1.48
CA THR A 2 8.91 8.19 0.98
C THR A 2 10.07 7.73 1.86
N TRP A 3 10.05 6.46 2.24
CA TRP A 3 11.16 5.76 2.90
C TRP A 3 11.75 4.73 1.92
N ASN A 4 12.91 5.06 1.36
CA ASN A 4 13.63 4.19 0.41
C ASN A 4 14.34 3.00 1.07
N ASN A 5 14.46 3.03 2.39
CA ASN A 5 14.90 1.91 3.20
C ASN A 5 14.06 1.94 4.47
N THR A 6 13.13 1.00 4.59
CA THR A 6 12.18 0.97 5.71
C THR A 6 12.84 0.76 7.06
N LYS A 7 14.09 0.31 7.13
CA LYS A 7 14.86 0.26 8.39
C LYS A 7 15.07 1.64 9.02
N ASP A 8 15.01 2.70 8.22
CA ASP A 8 15.19 4.06 8.66
C ASP A 8 13.86 4.72 9.09
N MET A 9 12.74 3.98 9.03
CA MET A 9 11.46 4.44 9.57
C MET A 9 11.56 4.46 11.10
N SER A 10 11.51 5.66 11.66
CA SER A 10 11.47 5.89 13.11
C SER A 10 10.07 6.29 13.58
N GLU A 11 9.19 6.63 12.63
CA GLU A 11 7.82 7.04 12.85
C GLU A 11 6.88 5.82 13.03
N ASN A 12 5.87 5.99 13.88
CA ASN A 12 4.79 5.03 13.99
C ASN A 12 3.73 5.31 12.91
N ILE A 13 3.66 4.49 11.88
CA ILE A 13 2.70 4.64 10.78
C ILE A 13 1.52 3.69 10.99
N PHE A 14 0.32 4.25 11.10
CA PHE A 14 -0.92 3.47 11.19
C PHE A 14 -1.83 3.75 10.00
N VAL A 15 -2.36 2.69 9.38
CA VAL A 15 -3.32 2.75 8.29
C VAL A 15 -4.53 1.93 8.69
N GLN A 16 -5.67 2.56 8.97
CA GLN A 16 -6.88 1.86 9.43
C GLN A 16 -6.61 0.90 10.61
N ASN A 17 -5.80 1.35 11.58
CA ASN A 17 -5.30 0.57 12.74
C ASN A 17 -4.26 -0.52 12.43
N ILE A 18 -3.84 -0.67 11.17
CA ILE A 18 -2.74 -1.56 10.78
C ILE A 18 -1.43 -0.80 10.98
N HIS A 19 -0.54 -1.36 11.81
CA HIS A 19 0.78 -0.77 12.03
C HIS A 19 1.76 -1.17 10.92
N ILE A 20 2.23 -0.19 10.15
CA ILE A 20 3.23 -0.39 9.10
C ILE A 20 4.61 -0.12 9.69
N SER A 21 5.33 -1.19 9.98
CA SER A 21 6.67 -1.16 10.59
C SER A 21 7.77 -1.62 9.61
N PRO A 22 9.05 -1.41 9.92
CA PRO A 22 10.15 -1.95 9.11
C PRO A 22 10.12 -3.48 8.93
N GLN A 23 9.50 -4.20 9.87
CA GLN A 23 9.38 -5.67 9.85
C GLN A 23 8.11 -6.14 9.13
N TYR A 24 7.31 -5.22 8.59
CA TYR A 24 6.09 -5.55 7.88
C TYR A 24 6.41 -6.44 6.67
N SER A 25 5.61 -7.49 6.49
CA SER A 25 5.89 -8.55 5.52
C SER A 25 4.84 -8.59 4.41
N LEU A 26 5.23 -9.19 3.29
CA LEU A 26 4.32 -9.46 2.19
C LEU A 26 3.13 -10.34 2.63
N GLN A 27 3.35 -11.24 3.60
CA GLN A 27 2.30 -12.09 4.13
C GLN A 27 1.27 -11.28 4.94
N GLN A 28 1.73 -10.39 5.82
CA GLN A 28 0.85 -9.45 6.54
C GLN A 28 0.08 -8.57 5.56
N PHE A 29 0.77 -7.98 4.58
CA PHE A 29 0.12 -7.20 3.53
C PHE A 29 -1.03 -7.95 2.83
N LYS A 30 -0.82 -9.23 2.48
CA LYS A 30 -1.85 -10.05 1.84
C LYS A 30 -3.08 -10.30 2.73
N GLN A 31 -2.90 -10.31 4.05
CA GLN A 31 -4.01 -10.46 5.01
C GLN A 31 -4.74 -9.13 5.25
N ASP A 32 -3.98 -8.06 5.40
CA ASP A 32 -4.48 -6.74 5.79
C ASP A 32 -5.12 -6.00 4.60
N PHE A 33 -4.59 -6.17 3.39
CA PHE A 33 -5.05 -5.50 2.16
C PHE A 33 -5.44 -6.49 1.05
N LYS A 34 -6.40 -7.39 1.34
CA LYS A 34 -6.80 -8.50 0.45
C LYS A 34 -7.16 -8.10 -0.98
N HIS A 35 -7.73 -6.91 -1.18
CA HIS A 35 -8.09 -6.42 -2.52
C HIS A 35 -6.85 -5.98 -3.30
N SER A 36 -6.01 -5.15 -2.69
CA SER A 36 -4.73 -4.71 -3.27
C SER A 36 -3.73 -5.85 -3.47
N ALA A 37 -3.81 -6.90 -2.64
CA ALA A 37 -2.98 -8.08 -2.78
C ALA A 37 -3.15 -8.82 -4.11
N ARG A 38 -4.27 -8.62 -4.81
CA ARG A 38 -4.55 -9.25 -6.11
C ARG A 38 -3.74 -8.64 -7.25
N SER A 39 -3.26 -7.41 -7.10
CA SER A 39 -2.57 -6.64 -8.13
C SER A 39 -1.08 -6.42 -7.83
N ILE A 40 -0.51 -7.19 -6.89
CA ILE A 40 0.93 -7.15 -6.62
C ILE A 40 1.69 -7.53 -7.88
N ASN A 41 2.59 -6.66 -8.33
CA ASN A 41 3.37 -6.94 -9.53
C ASN A 41 4.53 -7.92 -9.24
N PRO A 42 5.13 -8.53 -10.28
CA PRO A 42 6.22 -9.51 -10.09
C PRO A 42 7.46 -8.96 -9.38
N SER A 43 7.70 -7.64 -9.44
CA SER A 43 8.78 -6.98 -8.71
C SER A 43 8.49 -6.79 -7.21
N GLY A 44 7.30 -7.19 -6.74
CA GLY A 44 6.90 -7.10 -5.34
C GLY A 44 6.38 -5.72 -4.94
N GLU A 45 6.01 -4.87 -5.89
CA GLU A 45 5.34 -3.60 -5.61
C GLU A 45 3.83 -3.80 -5.53
N ALA A 46 3.21 -3.13 -4.57
CA ALA A 46 1.80 -3.21 -4.26
C ALA A 46 1.25 -1.84 -3.86
N GLN A 47 0.05 -1.53 -4.34
CA GLN A 47 -0.58 -0.22 -4.12
C GLN A 47 -1.89 -0.37 -3.35
N VAL A 48 -2.10 0.50 -2.38
CA VAL A 48 -3.37 0.65 -1.64
C VAL A 48 -3.90 2.04 -1.90
N LEU A 49 -5.01 2.14 -2.62
CA LEU A 49 -5.68 3.42 -2.87
C LEU A 49 -6.31 3.95 -1.58
N ILE A 50 -6.17 5.24 -1.34
CA ILE A 50 -6.82 5.96 -0.26
C ILE A 50 -8.08 6.58 -0.84
N LEU A 51 -9.22 5.96 -0.59
CA LEU A 51 -10.53 6.38 -1.08
C LEU A 51 -11.38 6.93 0.06
N GLU A 52 -12.14 7.98 -0.23
CA GLU A 52 -13.26 8.36 0.62
C GLU A 52 -14.41 7.34 0.51
N ASN A 53 -15.24 7.24 1.55
CA ASN A 53 -16.35 6.29 1.57
C ASN A 53 -17.33 6.46 0.40
N ASN A 54 -17.55 7.69 -0.05
CA ASN A 54 -18.41 8.02 -1.20
C ASN A 54 -17.78 7.59 -2.55
N GLN A 55 -16.46 7.43 -2.63
CA GLN A 55 -15.72 7.04 -3.83
C GLN A 55 -15.67 5.52 -4.02
N VAL A 56 -15.86 4.74 -2.95
CA VAL A 56 -15.77 3.27 -3.00
C VAL A 56 -16.70 2.67 -4.06
N LYS A 57 -17.95 3.14 -4.16
CA LYS A 57 -18.90 2.66 -5.17
C LYS A 57 -18.45 3.00 -6.60
N ALA A 58 -17.94 4.22 -6.80
CA ALA A 58 -17.45 4.66 -8.10
C ALA A 58 -16.21 3.84 -8.52
N TYR A 59 -15.29 3.59 -7.60
CA TYR A 59 -14.12 2.74 -7.83
C TYR A 59 -14.49 1.32 -8.26
N LEU A 60 -15.49 0.71 -7.62
CA LEU A 60 -15.92 -0.64 -7.99
C LEU A 60 -16.50 -0.72 -9.41
N ASN A 61 -17.07 0.37 -9.93
CA ASN A 61 -17.64 0.43 -11.28
C ASN A 61 -16.59 0.84 -12.33
N HIS A 62 -15.68 1.76 -11.98
CA HIS A 62 -14.70 2.35 -12.90
C HIS A 62 -13.30 2.43 -12.26
N PRO A 63 -12.66 1.28 -11.94
CA PRO A 63 -11.42 1.26 -11.17
C PRO A 63 -10.26 1.99 -11.87
N GLN A 64 -10.24 2.00 -13.21
CA GLN A 64 -9.24 2.71 -14.01
C GLN A 64 -9.19 4.22 -13.76
N GLU A 65 -10.33 4.84 -13.41
CA GLU A 65 -10.43 6.29 -13.15
C GLU A 65 -9.74 6.70 -11.85
N PHE A 66 -9.46 5.73 -10.97
CA PHE A 66 -8.80 5.95 -9.69
C PHE A 66 -7.31 5.59 -9.73
N SER A 67 -6.77 5.27 -10.90
CA SER A 67 -5.35 4.95 -11.05
C SER A 67 -4.49 6.17 -10.72
N PRO A 68 -3.31 5.98 -10.09
CA PRO A 68 -2.33 7.06 -9.94
C PRO A 68 -2.04 7.78 -11.28
N PRO A 69 -1.76 9.10 -11.26
CA PRO A 69 -1.49 9.94 -10.08
C PRO A 69 -2.72 10.65 -9.48
N TYR A 70 -3.93 10.34 -9.94
CA TYR A 70 -5.12 11.15 -9.61
C TYR A 70 -5.77 10.81 -8.25
N THR A 71 -5.38 9.68 -7.66
CA THR A 71 -5.85 9.23 -6.34
C THR A 71 -4.64 9.06 -5.43
N ALA A 72 -4.74 9.55 -4.19
CA ALA A 72 -3.71 9.30 -3.19
C ALA A 72 -3.59 7.80 -2.90
N TYR A 73 -2.37 7.32 -2.67
CA TYR A 73 -2.12 5.91 -2.44
C TYR A 73 -0.92 5.65 -1.55
N LEU A 74 -0.94 4.47 -0.94
CA LEU A 74 0.21 3.90 -0.26
C LEU A 74 0.92 2.95 -1.23
N ASN A 75 2.22 3.14 -1.40
CA ASN A 75 3.05 2.25 -2.19
C ASN A 75 3.93 1.39 -1.27
N PHE A 76 3.87 0.08 -1.45
CA PHE A 76 4.65 -0.90 -0.72
C PHE A 76 5.57 -1.61 -1.71
N GLN A 77 6.86 -1.68 -1.40
CA GLN A 77 7.79 -2.48 -2.20
C GLN A 77 8.41 -3.56 -1.33
N PHE A 78 8.17 -4.82 -1.70
CA PHE A 78 8.66 -5.99 -0.98
C PHE A 78 9.88 -6.60 -1.69
N LYS A 79 10.91 -6.93 -0.92
CA LYS A 79 12.07 -7.69 -1.38
C LYS A 79 12.27 -8.89 -0.48
N ASN A 80 12.34 -10.10 -1.08
CA ASN A 80 12.44 -11.37 -0.33
C ASN A 80 11.35 -11.51 0.75
N GLY A 81 10.13 -11.05 0.46
CA GLY A 81 8.97 -11.11 1.37
C GLY A 81 8.96 -10.07 2.49
N LYS A 82 9.97 -9.19 2.60
CA LYS A 82 10.06 -8.12 3.60
C LYS A 82 9.82 -6.76 2.95
N LEU A 83 9.20 -5.83 3.68
CA LEU A 83 9.03 -4.46 3.22
C LEU A 83 10.41 -3.80 3.09
N ALA A 84 10.74 -3.33 1.90
CA ALA A 84 12.02 -2.68 1.57
C ALA A 84 11.85 -1.17 1.37
N GLN A 85 10.76 -0.75 0.73
CA GLN A 85 10.39 0.65 0.55
C GLN A 85 8.91 0.86 0.87
N PHE A 86 8.60 2.05 1.37
CA PHE A 86 7.23 2.48 1.63
C PHE A 86 7.06 3.94 1.23
N ALA A 87 5.95 4.29 0.60
CA ALA A 87 5.63 5.66 0.23
C ALA A 87 4.16 5.98 0.43
N ILE A 88 3.90 7.24 0.74
CA ILE A 88 2.59 7.87 0.72
C ILE A 88 2.64 8.91 -0.40
N GLN A 89 1.83 8.71 -1.44
CA GLN A 89 1.85 9.45 -2.70
C GLN A 89 0.48 10.06 -3.00
#